data_AF-A0A8X7V4R6-F1
#
_entry.id   AF-A0A8X7V4R6-F1
#
_cell.length_a   1.000
_cell.length_b   1.000
_cell.length_c   1.000
_cell.angle_alpha   90.00
_cell.angle_beta   90.00
_cell.angle_gamma   90.00
#
_symmetry.space_group_name_H-M   'P 1'
#
loop_
_entity.id
_entity.type
_entity.pdbx_description
1 polymer ?
#
loop_
_entity_poly.entity_id
_entity_poly.type
_entity_poly.pdbx_seq_one_letter_code
_entity_poly.pdbx_strand_id
1 'polypeptide(L)'
;MRNMRKGGSWKEGEDAILKAAVMEYGKYQWARVSSRLFRREEDEKLMHLAKLMPTRWRRIASIVGRASSQCLERYGKLVVPNPEPKLHACPDPAGLDEDEKEMLSEARARLANTKGKMAKRRARENQLEEARRLASLQRKRKPEGIDYEAAIRFQKSALADEDLPALHN
;
A
#
# COMPACT_ATOMS: atom_id res chain seq x y z
N MET A 1 3.67 -29.23 -36.17
CA MET A 1 3.27 -27.89 -35.70
C MET A 1 3.91 -27.63 -34.34
N ARG A 2 4.84 -26.68 -34.23
CA ARG A 2 5.48 -26.33 -32.94
C ARG A 2 4.50 -25.47 -32.14
N ASN A 3 3.90 -26.02 -31.09
CA ASN A 3 3.01 -25.30 -30.19
C ASN A 3 3.77 -24.16 -29.51
N MET A 4 3.69 -22.96 -30.07
CA MET A 4 4.31 -21.76 -29.55
C MET A 4 3.40 -21.20 -28.46
N ARG A 5 3.50 -21.77 -27.25
CA ARG A 5 2.82 -21.24 -26.06
C ARG A 5 3.35 -19.83 -25.80
N LYS A 6 2.47 -18.82 -25.86
CA LYS A 6 2.82 -17.42 -25.53
C LYS A 6 3.45 -17.40 -24.12
N GLY A 7 4.67 -16.87 -24.01
CA GLY A 7 5.34 -16.70 -22.73
C GLY A 7 4.51 -15.82 -21.79
N GLY A 8 4.42 -16.20 -20.52
CA GLY A 8 3.74 -15.39 -19.51
C GLY A 8 4.46 -14.06 -19.26
N SER A 9 3.77 -13.11 -18.63
CA SER A 9 4.38 -11.86 -18.16
C SER A 9 5.44 -12.15 -17.10
N TRP A 10 6.64 -11.58 -17.26
CA TRP A 10 7.70 -11.64 -16.26
C TRP A 10 7.25 -11.01 -14.95
N LYS A 11 7.43 -11.73 -13.84
CA LYS A 11 7.14 -11.22 -12.50
C LYS A 11 8.37 -10.53 -11.91
N GLU A 12 8.17 -9.57 -11.00
CA GLU A 12 9.25 -8.85 -10.32
C GLU A 12 10.20 -9.80 -9.57
N GLY A 13 9.67 -10.87 -8.96
CA GLY A 13 10.49 -11.90 -8.32
C GLY A 13 11.31 -12.75 -9.31
N GLU A 14 10.85 -12.93 -10.54
CA GLU A 14 11.60 -13.64 -11.58
C GLU A 14 12.73 -12.75 -12.13
N ASP A 15 12.49 -11.45 -12.25
CA ASP A 15 13.48 -10.47 -12.67
C ASP A 15 14.62 -10.32 -11.64
N ALA A 16 14.31 -10.31 -10.34
CA ALA A 16 15.33 -10.31 -9.29
C ALA A 16 16.23 -11.57 -9.35
N ILE A 17 15.63 -12.75 -9.58
CA ILE A 17 16.37 -14.01 -9.74
C ILE A 17 17.23 -13.96 -11.01
N LEU A 18 16.68 -13.44 -12.11
CA LEU A 18 17.40 -13.31 -13.37
C LEU A 18 18.63 -12.39 -13.21
N LYS A 19 18.45 -11.21 -12.59
CA LYS A 19 19.53 -10.26 -12.32
C LYS A 19 20.63 -10.88 -11.46
N ALA A 20 20.27 -11.52 -10.36
CA ALA A 20 21.23 -12.20 -9.49
C ALA A 20 22.00 -13.30 -10.22
N ALA A 21 21.31 -14.12 -11.03
CA ALA A 21 21.93 -15.20 -11.78
C ALA A 21 22.82 -14.68 -12.93
N VAL A 22 22.46 -13.59 -13.60
CA VAL A 22 23.31 -12.93 -14.60
C VAL A 22 24.53 -12.28 -13.96
N MET A 23 24.40 -11.72 -12.75
CA MET A 23 25.54 -11.21 -11.98
C MET A 23 26.50 -12.34 -11.57
N GLU A 24 25.98 -13.52 -11.20
CA GLU A 24 26.79 -14.67 -10.76
C GLU A 24 27.48 -15.41 -11.93
N TYR A 25 26.77 -15.69 -13.02
CA TYR A 25 27.27 -16.52 -14.12
C TYR A 25 27.66 -15.76 -15.39
N GLY A 26 27.35 -14.46 -15.44
CA GLY A 26 27.59 -13.60 -16.60
C GLY A 26 26.61 -13.82 -17.76
N LYS A 27 26.75 -12.98 -18.79
CA LYS A 27 25.83 -12.91 -19.95
C LYS A 27 25.92 -14.06 -20.96
N TYR A 28 26.84 -15.01 -20.77
CA TYR A 28 27.09 -16.08 -21.74
C TYR A 28 26.58 -17.44 -21.28
N GLN A 29 26.26 -17.61 -20.00
CA GLN A 29 25.87 -18.90 -19.41
C GLN A 29 24.34 -19.01 -19.24
N TRP A 30 23.57 -18.69 -20.28
CA TRP A 30 22.10 -18.66 -20.21
C TRP A 30 21.46 -19.99 -19.79
N ALA A 31 22.10 -21.13 -20.08
CA ALA A 31 21.64 -22.43 -19.58
C ALA A 31 21.65 -22.52 -18.05
N ARG A 32 22.66 -21.92 -17.39
CA ARG A 32 22.76 -21.86 -15.92
C ARG A 32 21.90 -20.75 -15.32
N VAL A 33 21.78 -19.62 -16.02
CA VAL A 33 20.89 -18.52 -15.61
C VAL A 33 19.43 -18.96 -15.64
N SER A 34 18.99 -19.58 -16.74
CA SER A 34 17.62 -20.05 -16.90
C SER A 34 17.27 -21.24 -15.99
N SER A 35 18.25 -22.07 -15.64
CA SER A 35 18.01 -23.17 -14.70
C SER A 35 17.70 -22.68 -13.27
N ARG A 36 18.02 -21.43 -12.92
CA ARG A 36 17.65 -20.84 -11.61
C ARG A 36 16.15 -20.54 -11.50
N LEU A 37 15.46 -20.41 -12.64
CA LEU A 37 14.05 -20.04 -12.69
C LEU A 37 13.15 -21.30 -12.63
N PHE A 38 12.14 -21.25 -11.75
CA PHE A 38 11.05 -22.23 -11.70
C PHE A 38 9.97 -21.85 -12.71
N ARG A 39 9.51 -22.82 -13.49
CA ARG A 39 8.33 -22.68 -14.35
C ARG A 39 7.08 -22.80 -13.51
N ARG A 40 6.00 -22.13 -13.92
CA ARG A 40 4.68 -22.23 -13.27
C ARG A 40 4.21 -23.68 -13.08
N GLU A 41 4.42 -24.54 -14.06
CA GLU A 41 4.06 -25.97 -13.96
C GLU A 41 4.88 -26.72 -12.89
N GLU A 42 6.13 -26.32 -12.67
CA GLU A 42 6.97 -26.89 -11.61
C GLU A 42 6.46 -26.44 -10.23
N ASP A 43 6.03 -25.18 -10.10
CA ASP A 43 5.45 -24.66 -8.87
C ASP A 43 4.12 -25.34 -8.50
N GLU A 44 3.24 -25.55 -9.49
CA GLU A 44 1.96 -26.25 -9.29
C GLU A 44 2.18 -27.71 -8.86
N LYS A 45 3.09 -28.41 -9.54
CA LYS A 45 3.49 -29.78 -9.16
C LYS A 45 4.10 -29.81 -7.77
N LEU A 46 4.98 -28.86 -7.45
CA LEU A 46 5.62 -28.74 -6.14
C LEU A 46 4.58 -28.54 -5.03
N MET A 47 3.62 -27.63 -5.21
CA MET A 47 2.54 -27.40 -4.25
C MET A 47 1.64 -28.61 -4.07
N HIS A 48 1.26 -29.29 -5.16
CA HIS A 48 0.44 -30.48 -5.08
C HIS A 48 1.15 -31.63 -4.34
N LEU A 49 2.39 -31.93 -4.71
CA LEU A 49 3.18 -33.00 -4.10
C LEU A 49 3.49 -32.73 -2.62
N ALA A 50 3.75 -31.47 -2.25
CA ALA A 50 3.99 -31.08 -0.87
C ALA A 50 2.75 -31.25 0.03
N LYS A 51 1.54 -31.11 -0.52
CA LYS A 51 0.28 -31.41 0.20
C LYS A 51 0.06 -32.91 0.39
N LEU A 52 0.38 -33.73 -0.62
CA LEU A 52 0.18 -35.19 -0.57
C LEU A 52 1.24 -35.93 0.26
N MET A 53 2.47 -35.42 0.27
CA MET A 53 3.60 -36.04 0.96
C MET A 53 4.37 -34.99 1.76
N PRO A 54 3.84 -34.54 2.91
CA PRO A 54 4.55 -33.57 3.74
C PRO A 54 5.93 -34.11 4.13
N THR A 55 6.91 -33.21 4.21
CA THR A 55 8.32 -33.45 4.62
C THR A 55 9.18 -34.38 3.75
N ARG A 56 8.62 -35.05 2.72
CA ARG A 56 9.37 -35.95 1.82
C ARG A 56 10.12 -35.23 0.68
N TRP A 57 10.88 -34.19 1.00
CA TRP A 57 11.51 -33.29 0.02
C TRP A 57 12.44 -33.97 -0.99
N ARG A 58 13.20 -35.00 -0.58
CA ARG A 58 14.05 -35.75 -1.52
C ARG A 58 13.25 -36.42 -2.62
N ARG A 59 12.11 -37.06 -2.28
CA ARG A 59 11.23 -37.72 -3.24
C ARG A 59 10.51 -36.70 -4.13
N ILE A 60 10.01 -35.61 -3.54
CA ILE A 60 9.34 -34.53 -4.28
C ILE A 60 10.32 -33.94 -5.31
N ALA A 61 11.56 -33.67 -4.91
CA ALA A 61 12.59 -33.10 -5.75
C ALA A 61 12.94 -34.02 -6.94
N SER A 62 13.02 -35.33 -6.71
CA SER A 62 13.21 -36.30 -7.80
C SER A 62 12.08 -36.28 -8.83
N ILE A 63 10.83 -36.04 -8.41
CA ILE A 63 9.67 -35.96 -9.31
C ILE A 63 9.63 -34.62 -10.06
N VAL A 64 9.99 -33.52 -9.40
CA VAL A 64 10.03 -32.18 -10.00
C VAL A 64 11.28 -31.98 -10.88
N GLY A 65 12.31 -32.81 -10.72
CA GLY A 65 13.56 -32.72 -11.49
C GLY A 65 14.50 -31.61 -11.02
N ARG A 66 14.43 -31.24 -9.73
CA ARG A 66 15.22 -30.15 -9.11
C ARG A 66 15.94 -30.66 -7.86
N ALA A 67 16.86 -29.87 -7.32
CA ALA A 67 17.50 -30.21 -6.05
C ALA A 67 16.51 -30.06 -4.89
N SER A 68 16.61 -30.93 -3.87
CA SER A 68 15.70 -30.90 -2.72
C SER A 68 15.74 -29.58 -1.94
N SER A 69 16.91 -28.95 -1.86
CA SER A 69 17.08 -27.62 -1.26
C SER A 69 16.31 -26.54 -2.04
N GLN A 70 16.35 -26.59 -3.38
CA GLN A 70 15.64 -25.64 -4.24
C GLN A 70 14.13 -25.79 -4.12
N CYS A 71 13.62 -27.03 -4.07
CA CYS A 71 12.20 -27.31 -3.87
C CYS A 71 11.69 -26.80 -2.51
N LEU A 72 12.47 -27.01 -1.44
CA LEU A 72 12.12 -26.52 -0.11
C LEU A 72 12.09 -24.99 -0.04
N GLU A 73 13.11 -24.32 -0.58
CA GLU A 73 13.20 -22.86 -0.61
C GLU A 73 12.05 -22.26 -1.44
N ARG A 74 11.76 -22.84 -2.61
CA ARG A 74 10.66 -22.40 -3.47
C ARG A 74 9.31 -22.58 -2.79
N TYR A 75 9.05 -23.74 -2.18
CA TYR A 75 7.82 -24.00 -1.44
C TYR A 75 7.63 -23.00 -0.30
N GLY A 76 8.69 -22.71 0.47
CA GLY A 76 8.65 -21.69 1.51
C GLY A 76 8.34 -20.27 1.02
N LYS A 77 8.58 -19.96 -0.27
CA LYS A 77 8.17 -18.69 -0.90
C LYS A 77 6.73 -18.72 -1.43
N LEU A 78 6.24 -19.89 -1.86
CA LEU A 78 4.89 -20.07 -2.42
C LEU A 78 3.79 -20.23 -1.36
N VAL A 79 4.14 -20.78 -0.20
CA VAL A 79 3.20 -21.09 0.90
C VAL A 79 2.79 -19.86 1.70
N VAL A 80 3.41 -18.71 1.47
CA VAL A 80 3.15 -17.49 2.24
C VAL A 80 2.29 -16.51 1.44
N PRO A 81 0.96 -16.63 1.46
CA PRO A 81 0.04 -15.50 1.33
C PRO A 81 -0.39 -14.94 2.69
N ASN A 82 0.08 -15.52 3.80
CA ASN A 82 -0.07 -14.98 5.16
C ASN A 82 1.28 -15.12 5.87
N PRO A 83 1.97 -14.03 6.24
CA PRO A 83 3.13 -14.14 7.07
C PRO A 83 2.67 -14.56 8.47
N GLU A 84 2.66 -15.85 8.77
CA GLU A 84 3.02 -16.20 10.14
C GLU A 84 4.45 -15.71 10.32
N PRO A 85 4.68 -14.75 11.23
CA PRO A 85 6.00 -14.21 11.41
C PRO A 85 6.88 -15.39 11.81
N LYS A 86 7.85 -15.72 10.96
CA LYS A 86 9.00 -16.46 11.42
C LYS A 86 9.50 -15.70 12.64
N LEU A 87 9.37 -16.33 13.80
CA LEU A 87 10.01 -15.98 15.05
C LEU A 87 11.55 -16.03 14.85
N HIS A 88 12.08 -15.16 13.99
CA HIS A 88 13.20 -14.35 14.41
C HIS A 88 12.65 -13.61 15.62
N ALA A 89 13.35 -13.63 16.75
CA ALA A 89 12.96 -12.89 17.94
C ALA A 89 12.84 -11.39 17.58
N CYS A 90 11.71 -11.02 16.99
CA CYS A 90 11.20 -9.69 16.97
C CYS A 90 10.84 -9.47 18.43
N PRO A 91 11.50 -8.54 19.14
CA PRO A 91 10.89 -8.03 20.34
C PRO A 91 9.46 -7.62 19.93
N ASP A 92 8.47 -8.11 20.67
CA ASP A 92 7.05 -7.96 20.35
C ASP A 92 6.75 -6.54 19.82
N PRO A 93 5.91 -6.37 18.78
CA PRO A 93 5.51 -5.05 18.28
C PRO A 93 4.73 -4.20 19.32
N ALA A 94 4.53 -4.72 20.53
CA ALA A 94 4.02 -4.00 21.69
C ALA A 94 5.12 -3.28 22.51
N GLY A 95 6.37 -3.24 22.04
CA GLY A 95 7.50 -2.61 22.74
C GLY A 95 8.18 -1.49 21.97
N LEU A 96 7.50 -0.82 21.03
CA LEU A 96 7.94 0.52 20.62
C LEU A 96 7.20 1.52 21.52
N ASP A 97 7.96 2.14 22.40
CA ASP A 97 7.50 3.13 23.36
C ASP A 97 6.76 4.26 22.61
N GLU A 98 5.80 4.93 23.25
CA GLU A 98 5.06 6.04 22.61
C GLU A 98 6.03 7.10 22.05
N ASP A 99 7.14 7.32 22.76
CA ASP A 99 8.23 8.22 22.38
C ASP A 99 8.94 7.79 21.08
N GLU A 100 9.11 6.48 20.84
CA GLU A 100 9.71 5.97 19.60
C GLU A 100 8.76 6.11 18.41
N LYS A 101 7.45 5.89 18.63
CA LYS A 101 6.42 6.12 17.60
C LYS A 101 6.33 7.59 17.26
N GLU A 102 6.40 8.46 18.26
CA GLU A 102 6.42 9.91 18.06
C GLU A 102 7.66 10.35 17.28
N MET A 103 8.86 9.88 17.67
CA MET A 103 10.10 10.13 16.92
C MET A 103 10.03 9.68 15.46
N LEU A 104 9.49 8.47 15.20
CA LEU A 104 9.37 7.95 13.84
C LEU A 104 8.34 8.72 13.02
N SER A 105 7.26 9.17 13.64
CA SER A 105 6.25 10.02 12.99
C SER A 105 6.84 11.39 12.60
N GLU A 106 7.67 11.97 13.47
CA GLU A 106 8.35 13.23 13.22
C GLU A 106 9.37 13.11 12.09
N ALA A 107 10.19 12.04 12.09
CA ALA A 107 11.16 11.78 11.03
C ALA A 107 10.46 11.64 9.66
N ARG A 108 9.33 10.92 9.61
CA ARG A 108 8.50 10.80 8.40
C ARG A 108 7.95 12.16 7.95
N ALA A 109 7.45 12.99 8.88
CA ALA A 109 6.92 14.31 8.57
C ALA A 109 7.99 15.31 8.08
N ARG A 110 9.22 15.20 8.61
CA ARG A 110 10.38 15.99 8.14
C ARG A 110 10.79 15.59 6.73
N LEU A 111 10.90 14.28 6.44
CA LEU A 111 11.21 13.78 5.10
C LEU A 111 10.14 14.13 4.05
N ALA A 112 8.86 14.08 4.43
CA ALA A 112 7.77 14.48 3.54
C ALA A 112 7.74 15.98 3.22
N ASN A 113 8.36 16.82 4.07
CA ASN A 113 8.45 18.26 3.87
C ASN A 113 9.62 18.64 2.95
N THR A 114 9.45 18.40 1.66
CA THR A 114 10.44 18.75 0.61
C THR A 114 10.37 20.22 0.19
N LYS A 115 9.34 20.97 0.63
CA LYS A 115 9.15 22.39 0.30
C LYS A 115 9.96 23.28 1.24
N GLY A 116 10.90 24.05 0.68
CA GLY A 116 11.73 24.99 1.43
C GLY A 116 10.96 26.17 2.07
N LYS A 117 11.64 26.91 2.95
CA LYS A 117 11.06 28.02 3.77
C LYS A 117 10.30 29.05 2.93
N MET A 118 10.84 29.41 1.76
CA MET A 118 10.20 30.38 0.85
C MET A 118 8.91 29.84 0.23
N ALA A 119 8.86 28.57 -0.16
CA ALA A 119 7.66 27.96 -0.73
C ALA A 119 6.52 27.88 0.30
N LYS A 120 6.84 27.53 1.56
CA LYS A 120 5.87 27.55 2.66
C LYS A 120 5.38 28.97 2.98
N ARG A 121 6.28 29.96 3.01
CA ARG A 121 5.94 31.37 3.26
C ARG A 121 4.98 31.91 2.19
N ARG A 122 5.29 31.65 0.92
CA ARG A 122 4.45 32.08 -0.21
C ARG A 122 3.08 31.41 -0.20
N ALA A 123 3.01 30.11 0.12
CA ALA A 123 1.72 29.41 0.25
C ALA A 123 0.83 30.03 1.34
N ARG A 124 1.42 30.39 2.49
CA ARG A 124 0.69 31.06 3.58
C ARG A 124 0.23 32.47 3.19
N GLU A 125 1.06 33.21 2.48
CA GLU A 125 0.72 34.56 2.00
C GLU A 125 -0.45 34.53 1.00
N ASN A 126 -0.41 33.60 0.04
CA ASN A 126 -1.52 33.39 -0.90
C ASN A 126 -2.82 33.02 -0.17
N GLN A 127 -2.78 32.13 0.84
CA GLN A 127 -3.97 31.79 1.63
C GLN A 127 -4.56 32.99 2.37
N LEU A 128 -3.71 33.84 2.94
CA LEU A 128 -4.16 35.07 3.61
C LEU A 128 -4.74 36.08 2.62
N GLU A 129 -4.17 36.18 1.43
CA GLU A 129 -4.67 37.04 0.36
C GLU A 129 -6.03 36.55 -0.18
N GLU A 130 -6.18 35.25 -0.39
CA GLU A 130 -7.46 34.63 -0.76
C GLU A 130 -8.52 34.84 0.33
N ALA A 131 -8.16 34.67 1.60
CA ALA A 131 -9.06 34.93 2.72
C ALA A 131 -9.48 36.42 2.78
N ARG A 132 -8.54 37.36 2.59
CA ARG A 132 -8.83 38.80 2.51
C ARG A 132 -9.74 39.14 1.33
N ARG A 133 -9.49 38.53 0.18
CA ARG A 133 -10.31 38.70 -1.04
C ARG A 133 -11.73 38.18 -0.81
N LEU A 134 -11.88 36.99 -0.22
CA LEU A 134 -13.18 36.43 0.14
C LEU A 134 -13.92 37.31 1.15
N ALA A 135 -13.26 37.77 2.21
CA ALA A 135 -13.85 38.68 3.19
C ALA A 135 -14.32 40.01 2.55
N SER A 136 -13.52 40.58 1.63
CA SER A 136 -13.89 41.80 0.91
C SER A 136 -15.09 41.58 -0.01
N LEU A 137 -15.14 40.43 -0.70
CA LEU A 137 -16.29 40.06 -1.52
C LEU A 137 -17.54 39.81 -0.68
N GLN A 138 -17.41 39.17 0.50
CA GLN A 138 -18.50 39.02 1.45
C GLN A 138 -19.01 40.37 1.94
N ARG A 139 -18.12 41.33 2.23
CA ARG A 139 -18.50 42.71 2.59
C ARG A 139 -19.25 43.42 1.46
N LYS A 140 -18.79 43.29 0.22
CA LYS A 140 -19.46 43.87 -0.96
C LYS A 140 -20.79 43.20 -1.30
N ARG A 141 -20.94 41.92 -0.95
CA ARG A 141 -22.18 41.15 -1.13
C ARG A 141 -23.18 41.35 0.01
N LYS A 142 -22.72 41.82 1.18
CA LYS A 142 -23.62 42.23 2.26
C LYS A 142 -24.35 43.50 1.79
N PRO A 143 -25.68 43.47 1.59
CA PRO A 143 -26.43 44.68 1.33
C PRO A 143 -26.28 45.61 2.54
N GLU A 144 -25.82 46.83 2.33
CA GLU A 144 -25.74 47.83 3.40
C GLU A 144 -27.15 48.05 3.96
N GLY A 145 -27.34 47.81 5.26
CA GLY A 145 -28.59 48.08 5.96
C GLY A 145 -29.50 46.87 6.27
N ILE A 146 -29.10 45.62 5.97
CA ILE A 146 -29.86 44.44 6.42
C ILE A 146 -29.19 43.82 7.63
N ASP A 147 -29.85 43.89 8.79
CA ASP A 147 -29.49 43.12 9.98
C ASP A 147 -29.85 41.64 9.75
N TYR A 148 -28.85 40.86 9.33
CA TYR A 148 -28.96 39.43 9.11
C TYR A 148 -29.37 38.68 10.39
N GLU A 149 -29.06 39.23 11.57
CA GLU A 149 -29.42 38.65 12.85
C GLU A 149 -30.91 38.86 13.15
N ALA A 150 -31.46 40.02 12.77
CA ALA A 150 -32.91 40.26 12.77
C ALA A 150 -33.63 39.39 11.74
N ALA A 151 -33.07 39.21 10.54
CA ALA A 151 -33.65 38.33 9.50
C ALA A 151 -33.64 36.84 9.95
N ILE A 152 -32.56 36.38 10.58
CA ILE A 152 -32.47 35.02 11.14
C ILE A 152 -33.45 34.84 12.31
N ARG A 153 -33.63 35.86 13.17
CA ARG A 153 -34.63 35.82 14.26
C ARG A 153 -36.05 35.78 13.71
N PHE A 154 -36.37 36.60 12.70
CA PHE A 154 -37.67 36.61 12.03
C PHE A 154 -37.99 35.27 11.36
N GLN A 155 -37.00 34.66 10.70
CA GLN A 155 -37.18 33.36 10.06
C GLN A 155 -37.33 32.22 11.07
N LYS A 156 -36.65 32.30 12.23
CA LYS A 156 -36.86 31.35 13.34
C LYS A 156 -38.20 31.52 14.04
N SER A 157 -38.72 32.74 14.19
CA SER A 157 -40.07 32.96 14.74
C SER A 157 -41.15 32.52 13.77
N ALA A 158 -41.00 32.80 12.47
CA ALA A 158 -41.93 32.35 11.44
C ALA A 158 -41.97 30.81 11.30
N LEU A 159 -40.89 30.11 11.64
CA LEU A 159 -40.87 28.64 11.72
C LEU A 159 -41.41 28.09 13.05
N ALA A 160 -41.62 28.93 14.07
CA ALA A 160 -42.11 28.52 15.38
C ALA A 160 -43.64 28.65 15.53
N ASP A 161 -44.31 29.36 14.62
CA ASP A 161 -45.78 29.54 14.61
C ASP A 161 -46.51 28.48 13.76
N GLU A 162 -45.81 27.57 13.09
CA GLU A 162 -46.41 26.38 12.46
C GLU A 162 -46.47 25.25 13.50
N ASP A 163 -47.48 25.31 14.36
CA ASP A 163 -47.92 24.21 15.21
C ASP A 163 -48.22 22.99 14.32
N LEU A 164 -47.28 22.03 14.26
CA LEU A 164 -47.53 20.69 13.77
C LEU A 164 -48.64 20.07 14.65
N PRO A 165 -49.84 19.78 14.14
CA PRO A 165 -50.84 19.09 14.93
C PRO A 165 -50.27 17.72 15.30
N ALA A 166 -50.16 17.48 16.61
CA ALA A 166 -49.79 16.19 17.16
C ALA A 166 -50.72 15.12 16.59
N LEU A 167 -50.21 14.30 15.66
CA LEU A 167 -50.88 13.08 15.25
C LEU A 167 -50.76 12.09 16.40
N HIS A 168 -51.81 12.07 17.21
CA HIS A 168 -52.08 11.02 18.17
C HIS A 168 -52.67 9.84 17.41
N ASN A 169 -51.92 8.74 17.35
CA ASN A 169 -52.45 7.37 17.22
C ASN A 169 -51.39 6.38 17.71
#